data_AF-A0A6B3FWG6-F1
#
_entry.id   AF-A0A6B3FWG6-F1
#
_cell.length_a   1.000
_cell.length_b   1.000
_cell.length_c   1.000
_cell.angle_alpha   90.00
_cell.angle_beta   90.00
_cell.angle_gamma   90.00
#
_symmetry.space_group_name_H-M   'P 1'
#
loop_
_entity.id
_entity.type
_entity.pdbx_description
1 polymer ?
#
loop_
_entity_poly.entity_id
_entity_poly.type
_entity_poly.pdbx_seq_one_letter_code
_entity_poly.pdbx_strand_id
1 'polypeptide(L)'
;GTIDSAVKLADGIKGNRYDAVVGLGGGKIIDVAKYAAARVGLPMVAVATNLSHDGLCSPVATLDNDNGRGSYGVPTPIAVVIDLDVIREAPARYVRSGIGDAISNISCVADWELAHEVNGEEIDGLAAAMARQAGEAVLRHPGGVGDDAFLKVLAEGLVLTGISMS
;
A
#
# COMPACT_ATOMS: atom_id res chain seq x y z
N GLY A 1 3.02 -11.63 -2.68
CA GLY A 1 3.84 -12.87 -2.62
C GLY A 1 2.97 -13.98 -2.07
N THR A 2 3.56 -15.09 -1.60
CA THR A 2 2.79 -16.14 -0.91
C THR A 2 2.98 -16.05 0.60
N ILE A 3 2.03 -16.60 1.36
CA ILE A 3 2.15 -16.73 2.81
C ILE A 3 3.37 -17.58 3.19
N ASP A 4 3.65 -18.65 2.44
CA ASP A 4 4.82 -19.51 2.65
C ASP A 4 6.15 -18.75 2.50
N SER A 5 6.22 -17.84 1.52
CA SER A 5 7.42 -17.01 1.33
C SER A 5 7.65 -16.09 2.53
N ALA A 6 6.57 -15.53 3.10
CA ALA A 6 6.65 -14.67 4.28
C ALA A 6 7.00 -15.45 5.54
N VAL A 7 6.45 -16.66 5.69
CA VAL A 7 6.79 -17.60 6.78
C VAL A 7 8.26 -17.99 6.72
N LYS A 8 8.74 -18.37 5.53
CA LYS A 8 10.15 -18.72 5.31
C LYS A 8 11.09 -17.56 5.62
N LEU A 9 10.72 -16.33 5.21
CA LEU A 9 11.49 -15.13 5.55
C LEU A 9 11.52 -14.89 7.06
N ALA A 10 10.36 -14.94 7.73
CA ALA A 10 10.27 -14.78 9.18
C ALA A 10 11.12 -15.82 9.94
N ASP A 11 11.11 -17.07 9.49
CA ASP A 11 11.89 -18.13 10.13
C ASP A 11 13.40 -17.98 9.88
N GLY A 12 13.83 -17.37 8.77
CA GLY A 12 15.22 -16.99 8.53
C GLY A 12 15.69 -15.76 9.36
N ILE A 13 14.75 -14.90 9.75
CA ILE A 13 15.02 -13.77 10.65
C ILE A 13 15.17 -14.28 12.09
N LYS A 14 14.35 -15.26 12.50
CA LYS A 14 14.44 -15.89 13.83
C LYS A 14 15.81 -16.52 14.04
N GLY A 15 16.38 -16.32 15.23
CA GLY A 15 17.68 -16.85 15.62
C GLY A 15 18.86 -15.90 15.35
N ASN A 16 18.62 -14.78 14.67
CA ASN A 16 19.57 -13.69 14.52
C ASN A 16 19.10 -12.46 15.30
N ARG A 17 19.99 -11.48 15.49
CA ARG A 17 19.64 -10.17 16.05
C ARG A 17 19.54 -9.14 14.93
N TYR A 18 18.32 -8.74 14.62
CA TYR A 18 18.00 -7.66 13.68
C TYR A 18 17.13 -6.63 14.38
N ASP A 19 17.31 -5.35 14.06
CA ASP A 19 16.54 -4.26 14.66
C ASP A 19 15.36 -3.82 13.77
N ALA A 20 15.42 -4.09 12.47
CA ALA A 20 14.37 -3.74 11.50
C ALA A 20 14.43 -4.63 10.26
N VAL A 21 13.34 -4.64 9.49
CA VAL A 21 13.25 -5.28 8.17
C VAL A 21 13.13 -4.20 7.09
N VAL A 22 13.96 -4.25 6.06
CA VAL A 22 13.84 -3.36 4.89
C VAL A 22 13.32 -4.15 3.69
N GLY A 23 12.11 -3.83 3.23
CA GLY A 23 11.51 -4.45 2.05
C GLY A 23 11.76 -3.60 0.81
N LEU A 24 12.68 -4.01 -0.06
CA LEU A 24 12.97 -3.35 -1.34
C LEU A 24 12.33 -4.12 -2.50
N GLY A 25 11.36 -3.50 -3.18
CA GLY A 25 10.76 -4.08 -4.37
C GLY A 25 9.37 -3.55 -4.69
N GLY A 26 8.65 -4.28 -5.54
CA GLY A 26 7.24 -4.01 -5.82
C GLY A 26 6.31 -4.51 -4.73
N GLY A 27 5.00 -4.24 -4.87
CA GLY A 27 3.99 -4.58 -3.85
C GLY A 27 4.05 -6.02 -3.34
N LYS A 28 4.25 -7.01 -4.22
CA LYS A 28 4.38 -8.43 -3.80
C LYS A 28 5.53 -8.71 -2.84
N ILE A 29 6.65 -7.99 -2.97
CA ILE A 29 7.83 -8.14 -2.10
C ILE A 29 7.58 -7.39 -0.79
N ILE A 30 7.04 -6.18 -0.88
CA ILE A 30 6.70 -5.37 0.30
C ILE A 30 5.67 -6.10 1.18
N ASP A 31 4.62 -6.70 0.61
CA ASP A 31 3.63 -7.47 1.38
C ASP A 31 4.25 -8.65 2.13
N VAL A 32 5.18 -9.36 1.49
CA VAL A 32 5.90 -10.49 2.11
C VAL A 32 6.77 -9.98 3.28
N ALA A 33 7.51 -8.89 3.06
CA ALA A 33 8.36 -8.28 4.08
C ALA A 33 7.56 -7.74 5.26
N LYS A 34 6.44 -7.04 5.00
CA LYS A 34 5.51 -6.54 6.02
C LYS A 34 4.98 -7.67 6.90
N TYR A 35 4.46 -8.73 6.27
CA TYR A 35 3.92 -9.88 7.00
C TYR A 35 5.01 -10.61 7.80
N ALA A 36 6.19 -10.79 7.22
CA ALA A 36 7.31 -11.42 7.93
C ALA A 36 7.75 -10.59 9.13
N ALA A 37 7.92 -9.27 8.97
CA ALA A 37 8.29 -8.34 10.04
C ALA A 37 7.26 -8.32 11.17
N ALA A 38 5.97 -8.28 10.83
CA ALA A 38 4.87 -8.38 11.78
C ALA A 38 4.97 -9.66 12.63
N ARG A 39 5.25 -10.79 11.99
CA ARG A 39 5.32 -12.11 12.66
C ARG A 39 6.50 -12.23 13.62
N VAL A 40 7.59 -11.50 13.40
CA VAL A 40 8.78 -11.49 14.28
C VAL A 40 8.83 -10.30 15.24
N GLY A 41 7.86 -9.38 15.15
CA GLY A 41 7.79 -8.19 16.01
C GLY A 41 8.86 -7.15 15.72
N LEU A 42 9.32 -7.04 14.47
CA LEU A 42 10.30 -6.02 14.07
C LEU A 42 9.62 -4.89 13.28
N PRO A 43 10.07 -3.64 13.46
CA PRO A 43 9.64 -2.53 12.61
C PRO A 43 10.10 -2.74 11.16
N MET A 44 9.36 -2.17 10.21
CA MET A 44 9.57 -2.37 8.79
C MET A 44 9.71 -1.04 8.04
N VAL A 45 10.68 -0.96 7.13
CA VAL A 45 10.83 0.14 6.17
C VAL A 45 10.50 -0.39 4.77
N ALA A 46 9.59 0.28 4.08
CA ALA A 46 9.23 -0.04 2.70
C ALA A 46 10.05 0.82 1.73
N VAL A 47 10.73 0.19 0.77
CA VAL A 47 11.41 0.88 -0.34
C VAL A 47 10.75 0.41 -1.63
N ALA A 48 9.83 1.22 -2.15
CA ALA A 48 8.99 0.86 -3.28
C ALA A 48 9.72 1.07 -4.60
N THR A 49 9.74 0.03 -5.44
CA THR A 49 10.29 0.10 -6.81
C THR A 49 9.22 0.16 -7.90
N ASN A 50 7.94 0.15 -7.51
CA ASN A 50 6.80 0.47 -8.38
C ASN A 50 5.62 1.00 -7.56
N LEU A 51 4.65 1.61 -8.24
CA LEU A 51 3.44 2.19 -7.65
C LEU A 51 2.18 1.43 -8.09
N SER A 52 2.07 0.15 -7.71
CA SER A 52 0.96 -0.69 -8.16
C SER A 52 -0.32 -0.63 -7.32
N HIS A 53 -0.20 -0.32 -6.03
CA HIS A 53 -1.29 -0.21 -5.05
C HIS A 53 -0.74 0.40 -3.74
N ASP A 54 -1.62 0.78 -2.82
CA ASP A 54 -1.37 1.41 -1.51
C ASP A 54 -0.66 0.51 -0.47
N GLY A 55 -0.47 -0.77 -0.80
CA GLY A 55 0.17 -1.79 0.05
C GLY A 55 1.59 -1.45 0.49
N LEU A 56 2.22 -0.45 -0.14
CA LEU A 56 3.50 0.11 0.26
C LEU A 56 3.46 0.87 1.60
N CYS A 57 2.28 1.32 2.05
CA CYS A 57 2.11 2.08 3.29
C CYS A 57 0.94 1.58 4.17
N SER A 58 0.02 0.76 3.64
CA SER A 58 -1.18 0.32 4.37
C SER A 58 -0.92 -0.66 5.52
N PRO A 59 -1.84 -0.82 6.49
CA PRO A 59 -1.79 -1.85 7.54
C PRO A 59 -2.23 -3.24 7.04
N VAL A 60 -2.21 -3.49 5.74
CA VAL A 60 -2.67 -4.76 5.14
C VAL A 60 -1.61 -5.34 4.23
N ALA A 61 -1.28 -6.62 4.40
CA ALA A 61 -0.45 -7.38 3.46
C ALA A 61 -1.33 -8.29 2.61
N THR A 62 -1.22 -8.20 1.28
CA THR A 62 -1.98 -9.08 0.37
C THR A 62 -1.13 -10.25 -0.11
N LEU A 63 -1.43 -11.47 0.37
CA LEU A 63 -0.64 -12.67 0.11
C LEU A 63 -1.49 -13.81 -0.45
N ASP A 64 -0.91 -14.54 -1.39
CA ASP A 64 -1.50 -15.75 -1.96
C ASP A 64 -1.32 -16.93 -0.98
N ASN A 65 -2.38 -17.74 -0.83
CA ASN A 65 -2.45 -18.96 -0.05
C ASN A 65 -3.22 -20.04 -0.84
N ASP A 66 -3.40 -21.22 -0.26
CA ASP A 66 -4.07 -22.36 -0.92
C ASP A 66 -5.54 -22.09 -1.31
N ASN A 67 -6.20 -21.14 -0.63
CA ASN A 67 -7.57 -20.70 -0.89
C ASN A 67 -7.64 -19.45 -1.79
N GLY A 68 -6.51 -19.00 -2.35
CA GLY A 68 -6.43 -17.82 -3.20
C GLY A 68 -5.74 -16.62 -2.53
N ARG A 69 -6.13 -15.41 -2.94
CA ARG A 69 -5.46 -14.17 -2.49
C ARG A 69 -6.15 -13.61 -1.25
N GLY A 70 -5.44 -13.58 -0.13
CA GLY A 70 -5.94 -13.07 1.16
C GLY A 70 -5.34 -11.72 1.55
N SER A 71 -6.07 -10.97 2.37
CA SER A 71 -5.64 -9.72 2.99
C SER A 71 -5.43 -9.95 4.49
N TYR A 72 -4.25 -9.58 4.99
CA TYR A 72 -3.83 -9.85 6.36
C TYR A 72 -3.45 -8.56 7.08
N GLY A 73 -4.04 -8.31 8.25
CA GLY A 73 -3.67 -7.17 9.09
C GLY A 73 -2.22 -7.27 9.58
N VAL A 74 -1.47 -6.20 9.39
CA VAL A 74 -0.06 -6.06 9.77
C VAL A 74 0.21 -4.64 10.26
N PRO A 75 1.24 -4.40 11.09
CA PRO A 75 1.68 -3.05 11.39
C PRO A 75 2.06 -2.29 10.12
N THR A 76 1.77 -0.99 10.09
CA THR A 76 2.24 -0.10 9.03
C THR A 76 3.76 0.02 9.05
N PRO A 77 4.40 0.18 7.86
CA PRO A 77 5.82 0.52 7.81
C PRO A 77 6.12 1.79 8.61
N ILE A 78 7.23 1.82 9.35
CA ILE A 78 7.68 3.01 10.09
C ILE A 78 8.25 4.10 9.17
N ALA A 79 8.60 3.73 7.94
CA ALA A 79 9.04 4.64 6.89
C ALA A 79 8.76 4.04 5.51
N VAL A 80 8.49 4.92 4.54
CA VAL A 80 8.32 4.58 3.13
C VAL A 80 9.27 5.44 2.32
N VAL A 81 10.06 4.80 1.46
CA VAL A 81 10.98 5.45 0.53
C VAL A 81 10.53 5.13 -0.90
N ILE A 82 10.32 6.19 -1.68
CA ILE A 82 9.90 6.10 -3.08
C ILE A 82 10.86 6.96 -3.89
N ASP A 83 11.66 6.31 -4.73
CA ASP A 83 12.55 6.99 -5.66
C ASP A 83 11.86 7.09 -7.02
N LEU A 84 11.48 8.31 -7.43
CA LEU A 84 10.72 8.55 -8.65
C LEU A 84 11.48 8.15 -9.92
N ASP A 85 12.83 8.18 -9.91
CA ASP A 85 13.62 7.75 -11.05
C ASP A 85 13.52 6.22 -11.22
N VAL A 86 13.56 5.47 -10.11
CA VAL A 86 13.31 4.02 -10.12
C VAL A 86 11.88 3.71 -10.57
N ILE A 87 10.88 4.48 -10.09
CA ILE A 87 9.48 4.28 -10.50
C ILE A 87 9.33 4.51 -12.02
N ARG A 88 10.01 5.50 -12.58
CA ARG A 88 9.94 5.83 -14.02
C ARG A 88 10.45 4.69 -14.89
N GLU A 89 11.48 3.98 -14.45
CA GLU A 89 12.05 2.82 -15.16
C GLU A 89 11.15 1.57 -15.05
N ALA A 90 10.23 1.54 -14.09
CA ALA A 90 9.31 0.43 -13.92
C ALA A 90 8.29 0.35 -15.07
N PRO A 91 7.83 -0.87 -15.46
CA PRO A 91 6.82 -1.02 -16.48
C PRO A 91 5.54 -0.20 -16.18
N ALA A 92 5.12 0.63 -17.13
CA ALA A 92 3.98 1.56 -16.97
C ALA A 92 2.66 0.91 -16.53
N ARG A 93 2.50 -0.41 -16.73
CA ARG A 93 1.37 -1.19 -16.18
C ARG A 93 1.24 -1.10 -14.65
N TYR A 94 2.34 -0.94 -13.92
CA TYR A 94 2.29 -0.77 -12.47
C TYR A 94 1.70 0.58 -12.10
N VAL A 95 2.14 1.67 -12.74
CA VAL A 95 1.55 3.00 -12.57
C VAL A 95 0.05 2.96 -12.88
N ARG A 96 -0.35 2.33 -14.00
CA ARG A 96 -1.78 2.17 -14.35
C ARG A 96 -2.57 1.38 -13.30
N SER A 97 -1.96 0.37 -12.68
CA SER A 97 -2.55 -0.36 -11.56
C SER A 97 -2.79 0.55 -10.36
N GLY A 98 -1.78 1.35 -9.98
CA GLY A 98 -1.90 2.29 -8.86
C GLY A 98 -2.93 3.39 -9.10
N ILE A 99 -3.11 3.82 -10.35
CA ILE A 99 -4.19 4.76 -10.70
C ILE A 99 -5.56 4.19 -10.35
N GLY A 100 -5.81 2.94 -10.74
CA GLY A 100 -7.08 2.27 -10.43
C GLY A 100 -7.31 2.15 -8.93
N ASP A 101 -6.25 1.79 -8.19
CA ASP A 101 -6.26 1.69 -6.73
C ASP A 101 -6.59 3.04 -6.07
N ALA A 102 -5.87 4.11 -6.42
CA ALA A 102 -6.11 5.44 -5.85
C ALA A 102 -7.52 5.99 -6.16
N ILE A 103 -8.00 5.82 -7.40
CA ILE A 103 -9.33 6.32 -7.80
C ILE A 103 -10.45 5.54 -7.10
N SER A 104 -10.22 4.26 -6.76
CA SER A 104 -11.21 3.44 -6.06
C SER A 104 -11.64 4.03 -4.71
N ASN A 105 -10.77 4.83 -4.07
CA ASN A 105 -11.11 5.55 -2.85
C ASN A 105 -12.38 6.40 -2.96
N ILE A 106 -12.65 6.97 -4.13
CA ILE A 106 -13.83 7.81 -4.34
C ILE A 106 -15.11 6.98 -4.14
N SER A 107 -15.15 5.78 -4.72
CA SER A 107 -16.27 4.85 -4.50
C SER A 107 -16.26 4.26 -3.09
N CYS A 108 -15.10 3.92 -2.53
CA CYS A 108 -15.02 3.38 -1.17
C CYS A 108 -15.56 4.35 -0.12
N VAL A 109 -15.25 5.65 -0.24
CA VAL A 109 -15.80 6.66 0.67
C VAL A 109 -17.31 6.81 0.46
N ALA A 110 -17.80 6.76 -0.78
CA ALA A 110 -19.25 6.81 -1.04
C ALA A 110 -19.99 5.59 -0.46
N ASP A 111 -19.42 4.39 -0.55
CA ASP A 111 -19.96 3.19 0.08
C ASP A 111 -19.93 3.29 1.61
N TRP A 112 -18.88 3.87 2.19
CA TRP A 112 -18.79 4.11 3.64
C TRP A 112 -19.81 5.13 4.13
N GLU A 113 -20.02 6.21 3.37
CA GLU A 113 -21.09 7.21 3.59
C GLU A 113 -22.49 6.57 3.54
N LEU A 114 -22.74 5.71 2.55
CA LEU A 114 -24.00 4.97 2.45
C LEU A 114 -24.17 3.99 3.63
N ALA A 115 -23.11 3.30 4.04
CA ALA A 115 -23.15 2.39 5.18
C ALA A 115 -23.44 3.13 6.49
N HIS A 116 -22.93 4.35 6.66
CA HIS A 116 -23.32 5.22 7.78
C HIS A 116 -24.81 5.58 7.73
N GLU A 117 -25.33 5.99 6.58
CA GLU A 117 -26.75 6.36 6.43
C GLU A 117 -27.70 5.20 6.70
N VAL A 118 -27.37 3.99 6.23
CA VAL A 118 -28.25 2.81 6.30
C VAL A 118 -28.07 2.01 7.58
N ASN A 119 -26.82 1.80 8.01
CA ASN A 119 -26.48 0.91 9.13
C ASN A 119 -26.00 1.67 10.38
N GLY A 120 -25.73 2.97 10.29
CA GLY A 120 -25.18 3.76 11.39
C GLY A 120 -23.70 3.49 11.67
N GLU A 121 -22.94 2.98 10.69
CA GLU A 121 -21.48 2.77 10.83
C GLU A 121 -20.75 4.08 11.13
N GLU A 122 -19.78 4.08 12.04
CA GLU A 122 -19.00 5.28 12.32
C GLU A 122 -18.11 5.68 11.14
N ILE A 123 -18.01 6.99 10.88
CA ILE A 123 -17.11 7.56 9.88
C ILE A 123 -16.05 8.39 10.58
N ASP A 124 -14.79 8.09 10.28
CA ASP A 124 -13.70 9.02 10.53
C ASP A 124 -13.62 10.03 9.37
N GLY A 125 -14.03 11.27 9.65
CA GLY A 125 -14.08 12.33 8.65
C GLY A 125 -12.71 12.72 8.10
N LEU A 126 -11.63 12.55 8.89
CA LEU A 126 -10.27 12.82 8.42
C LEU A 126 -9.81 11.72 7.46
N ALA A 127 -10.02 10.46 7.82
CA ALA A 127 -9.72 9.32 6.95
C ALA A 127 -10.48 9.42 5.61
N ALA A 128 -11.78 9.70 5.66
CA ALA A 128 -12.61 9.88 4.48
C ALA A 128 -12.12 11.03 3.59
N ALA A 129 -11.74 12.18 4.17
CA ALA A 129 -11.21 13.32 3.43
C ALA A 129 -9.86 12.99 2.76
N MET A 130 -8.97 12.30 3.46
CA MET A 130 -7.66 11.87 2.94
C MET A 130 -7.81 10.90 1.77
N ALA A 131 -8.64 9.87 1.91
CA ALA A 131 -8.91 8.89 0.86
C ALA A 131 -9.53 9.55 -0.38
N ARG A 132 -10.54 10.41 -0.19
CA ARG A 132 -11.19 11.15 -1.29
C ARG A 132 -10.18 12.05 -2.01
N GLN A 133 -9.36 12.79 -1.28
CA GLN A 133 -8.34 13.67 -1.85
C GLN A 133 -7.29 12.88 -2.66
N ALA A 134 -6.86 11.71 -2.19
CA ALA A 134 -5.92 10.85 -2.90
C ALA A 134 -6.46 10.46 -4.29
N GLY A 135 -7.71 9.99 -4.35
CA GLY A 135 -8.34 9.59 -5.61
C GLY A 135 -8.61 10.78 -6.54
N GLU A 136 -9.11 11.89 -6.01
CA GLU A 136 -9.42 13.08 -6.81
C GLU A 136 -8.17 13.75 -7.40
N ALA A 137 -7.07 13.79 -6.64
CA ALA A 137 -5.80 14.36 -7.13
C ALA A 137 -5.28 13.58 -8.34
N VAL A 138 -5.33 12.24 -8.30
CA VAL A 138 -4.94 11.39 -9.43
C VAL A 138 -5.91 11.54 -10.60
N LEU A 139 -7.22 11.51 -10.34
CA LEU A 139 -8.26 11.58 -11.37
C LEU A 139 -8.24 12.90 -12.18
N ARG A 140 -7.96 14.02 -11.50
CA ARG A 140 -7.99 15.37 -12.11
C ARG A 140 -6.64 15.84 -12.63
N HIS A 141 -5.56 15.07 -12.44
CA HIS A 141 -4.25 15.46 -12.90
C HIS A 141 -4.18 15.48 -14.44
N PRO A 142 -3.64 16.55 -15.07
CA PRO A 142 -3.63 16.68 -16.54
C PRO A 142 -2.55 15.85 -17.24
N GLY A 143 -1.52 15.43 -16.52
CA GLY A 143 -0.41 14.60 -17.02
C GLY A 143 -0.72 13.11 -17.14
N GLY A 144 0.19 12.35 -17.72
CA GLY A 144 0.11 10.92 -17.94
C GLY A 144 1.12 10.09 -17.16
N VAL A 145 1.09 8.77 -17.38
CA VAL A 145 1.85 7.76 -16.61
C VAL A 145 3.38 7.86 -16.69
N GLY A 146 3.92 8.70 -17.58
CA GLY A 146 5.36 8.92 -17.72
C GLY A 146 5.85 10.26 -17.15
N ASP A 147 4.94 11.11 -16.67
CA ASP A 147 5.27 12.47 -16.23
C ASP A 147 5.65 12.49 -14.74
N ASP A 148 6.73 13.19 -14.40
CA ASP A 148 7.27 13.28 -13.04
C ASP A 148 6.24 13.81 -12.05
N ALA A 149 5.53 14.87 -12.47
CA ALA A 149 4.49 15.49 -11.66
C ALA A 149 3.37 14.51 -11.38
N PHE A 150 2.99 13.70 -12.38
CA PHE A 150 1.95 12.69 -12.21
C PHE A 150 2.42 11.55 -11.29
N LEU A 151 3.65 11.04 -11.50
CA LEU A 151 4.22 9.99 -10.65
C LEU A 151 4.32 10.42 -9.19
N LYS A 152 4.69 11.68 -8.94
CA LYS A 152 4.70 12.26 -7.60
C LYS A 152 3.29 12.29 -6.98
N VAL A 153 2.29 12.81 -7.70
CA VAL A 153 0.90 12.85 -7.21
C VAL A 153 0.36 11.45 -6.95
N LEU A 154 0.66 10.48 -7.80
CA LEU A 154 0.28 9.09 -7.58
C LEU A 154 0.95 8.50 -6.33
N ALA A 155 2.26 8.71 -6.16
CA ALA A 155 2.99 8.24 -4.99
C ALA A 155 2.40 8.82 -3.69
N GLU A 156 2.18 10.14 -3.65
CA GLU A 156 1.57 10.83 -2.52
C GLU A 156 0.15 10.32 -2.26
N GLY A 157 -0.66 10.12 -3.31
CA GLY A 157 -2.02 9.58 -3.20
C GLY A 157 -2.06 8.16 -2.60
N LEU A 158 -1.18 7.26 -3.06
CA LEU A 158 -1.11 5.90 -2.51
C LEU A 158 -0.62 5.87 -1.06
N VAL A 159 0.35 6.73 -0.70
CA VAL A 159 0.79 6.88 0.69
C VAL A 159 -0.35 7.43 1.56
N LEU A 160 -1.05 8.46 1.07
CA LEU A 160 -2.16 9.09 1.79
C LEU A 160 -3.30 8.09 2.04
N THR A 161 -3.59 7.22 1.05
CA THR A 161 -4.54 6.10 1.17
C THR A 161 -4.12 5.11 2.24
N GLY A 162 -2.82 4.74 2.26
CA GLY A 162 -2.26 3.88 3.29
C GLY A 162 -2.44 4.43 4.71
N ILE A 163 -2.20 5.74 4.89
CA ILE A 163 -2.34 6.43 6.18
C ILE A 163 -3.81 6.54 6.59
N SER A 164 -4.75 6.76 5.67
CA SER A 164 -6.18 6.87 6.01
C SER A 164 -6.79 5.57 6.55
N MET A 165 -6.12 4.44 6.41
CA MET A 165 -6.56 3.15 6.97
C MET A 165 -6.00 2.85 8.37
N SER A 166 -5.17 3.74 8.94
CA SER A 166 -4.42 3.52 10.19
C SER A 166 -5.05 4.18 11.41
#